data_AF-A0A3D9DCC4-F1
#
_entry.id   AF-A0A3D9DCC4-F1
#
_cell.length_a   1.000
_cell.length_b   1.000
_cell.length_c   1.000
_cell.angle_alpha   90.00
_cell.angle_beta   90.00
_cell.angle_gamma   90.00
#
_symmetry.space_group_name_H-M   'P 1'
#
loop_
_entity.id
_entity.type
_entity.pdbx_description
1 polymer ?
#
loop_
_entity_poly.entity_id
_entity_poly.type
_entity_poly.pdbx_seq_one_letter_code
_entity_poly.pdbx_strand_id
1 'polypeptide(L)'
;MHRIFLLVLIILLSYNNTLKACTIFSCSRGGESFVAANEDDVTPFTRIWYNPPTKDRYGSVCFGAPDMQAAAAMNEHGLFYDFAAANYDLSKLNLKNPYKGDLMWEILGKCKTVKEAMVILKKYDYAISAKALLADKEGNSIVITPGGIIEKNGDFQVNSNCNMINGKLSCRRPDIANEMLSSSKENNIDFLKNILDKTHQEGELNTLYSTICDLKKGIIYVYLFHDYNTVYKIDLKSELKKGYHIENLADHFPIPFAYEIFFKNHSLYLKESIFQEMQDKGIEGTIDRYIAESAQADPKNKNLDPALLEVALQLIKYSWNEHNNGAMWDYWFSKSNGYDIQPYQDARLTSAEKLLKYLSAKEEKDLKLRNFMYEISGFINFTQGNKSRAKELYQKAITNPDEAYPVTLLRGKEMLSRLPR
;
A
#
# COMPACT_ATOMS: atom_id res chain seq x y z
N MET A 1 -6.26 -24.92 31.00
CA MET A 1 -5.12 -24.24 30.34
C MET A 1 -5.55 -23.78 28.93
N HIS A 2 -6.53 -22.93 28.65
CA HIS A 2 -7.04 -21.65 29.19
C HIS A 2 -6.11 -20.45 28.98
N ARG A 3 -6.45 -19.65 27.94
CA ARG A 3 -6.18 -18.22 27.71
C ARG A 3 -5.01 -17.72 26.84
N ILE A 4 -4.50 -18.46 25.85
CA ILE A 4 -3.53 -17.89 24.87
C ILE A 4 -3.85 -18.30 23.42
N PHE A 5 -5.09 -18.10 22.95
CA PHE A 5 -5.42 -18.33 21.53
C PHE A 5 -6.32 -17.25 20.93
N LEU A 6 -6.34 -16.06 21.55
CA LEU A 6 -7.22 -14.95 21.16
C LEU A 6 -6.44 -13.63 21.10
N LEU A 7 -5.27 -13.64 20.47
CA LEU A 7 -4.38 -12.47 20.40
C LEU A 7 -3.74 -12.24 19.02
N VAL A 8 -4.34 -12.77 17.95
CA VAL A 8 -3.89 -12.49 16.57
C VAL A 8 -4.98 -11.82 15.71
N LEU A 9 -6.22 -11.66 16.21
CA LEU A 9 -7.29 -11.01 15.44
C LEU A 9 -8.15 -10.04 16.26
N ILE A 10 -7.51 -9.28 17.17
CA ILE A 10 -8.06 -8.07 17.78
C ILE A 10 -6.98 -6.98 17.66
N ILE A 11 -6.74 -6.53 16.43
CA ILE A 11 -6.15 -5.21 16.14
C ILE A 11 -7.13 -4.47 15.23
N LEU A 12 -8.41 -4.45 15.62
CA LEU A 12 -9.42 -3.73 14.87
C LEU A 12 -10.24 -2.74 15.69
N LEU A 13 -10.11 -2.68 17.02
CA LEU A 13 -10.68 -1.60 17.82
C LEU A 13 -9.77 -1.35 19.04
N SER A 14 -9.40 -0.06 19.23
CA SER A 14 -8.54 0.50 20.28
C SER A 14 -7.03 0.23 20.21
N TYR A 15 -6.36 0.91 19.26
CA TYR A 15 -5.01 1.43 19.49
C TYR A 15 -5.08 2.96 19.54
N ASN A 16 -5.02 3.52 20.75
CA ASN A 16 -4.56 4.90 20.94
C ASN A 16 -3.03 4.88 20.89
N ASN A 17 -2.45 4.69 19.70
CA ASN A 17 -1.03 4.96 19.49
C ASN A 17 -0.88 6.38 18.92
N THR A 18 -0.62 7.31 19.85
CA THR A 18 0.08 8.55 19.56
C THR A 18 1.52 8.21 19.23
N LEU A 19 1.87 8.28 17.94
CA LEU A 19 3.14 8.73 17.33
C LEU A 19 3.10 8.34 15.85
N LYS A 20 2.95 9.32 14.96
CA LYS A 20 2.91 9.15 13.50
C LYS A 20 3.57 10.37 12.86
N ALA A 21 4.59 10.23 12.02
CA ALA A 21 5.00 11.34 11.15
C ALA A 21 5.83 10.99 9.89
N CYS A 22 5.27 10.55 8.77
CA CYS A 22 5.91 10.84 7.48
C CYS A 22 6.18 12.36 7.35
N THR A 23 7.29 12.74 6.73
CA THR A 23 7.61 14.15 6.43
C THR A 23 7.82 14.27 4.94
N ILE A 24 6.99 15.08 4.28
CA ILE A 24 6.97 15.26 2.83
C ILE A 24 7.12 16.75 2.54
N PHE A 25 7.98 17.12 1.59
CA PHE A 25 8.10 18.51 1.18
C PHE A 25 8.37 18.65 -0.32
N SER A 26 7.68 19.61 -0.94
CA SER A 26 7.95 20.06 -2.31
C SER A 26 8.81 21.32 -2.29
N CYS A 27 9.70 21.47 -3.27
CA CYS A 27 10.51 22.67 -3.44
C CYS A 27 10.78 22.97 -4.93
N SER A 28 10.46 24.20 -5.33
CA SER A 28 10.56 24.67 -6.72
C SER A 28 11.36 25.96 -6.76
N ARG A 29 12.61 25.89 -7.23
CA ARG A 29 13.57 27.02 -7.29
C ARG A 29 14.51 26.85 -8.45
N GLY A 30 14.96 27.97 -9.03
CA GLY A 30 15.99 27.96 -10.07
C GLY A 30 15.59 27.18 -11.33
N GLY A 31 14.29 27.00 -11.57
CA GLY A 31 13.78 26.18 -12.66
C GLY A 31 13.78 24.67 -12.38
N GLU A 32 14.16 24.21 -11.19
CA GLU A 32 14.00 22.79 -10.80
C GLU A 32 12.75 22.61 -9.92
N SER A 33 12.15 21.42 -9.95
CA SER A 33 11.01 21.03 -9.11
C SER A 33 11.27 19.66 -8.51
N PHE A 34 11.37 19.59 -7.18
CA PHE A 34 11.59 18.37 -6.44
C PHE A 34 10.49 18.13 -5.41
N VAL A 35 10.28 16.87 -5.09
CA VAL A 35 9.63 16.44 -3.85
C VAL A 35 10.57 15.51 -3.11
N ALA A 36 10.58 15.59 -1.79
CA ALA A 36 11.31 14.68 -0.94
C ALA A 36 10.42 14.19 0.20
N ALA A 37 10.58 12.93 0.59
CA ALA A 37 9.75 12.30 1.61
C ALA A 37 10.54 11.31 2.48
N ASN A 38 10.22 11.29 3.77
CA ASN A 38 10.54 10.20 4.70
C ASN A 38 9.27 9.38 4.94
N GLU A 39 9.29 8.09 4.59
CA GLU A 39 8.18 7.18 4.85
C GLU A 39 8.38 6.44 6.17
N ASP A 40 7.47 6.66 7.11
CA ASP A 40 7.54 6.13 8.47
C ASP A 40 6.49 5.03 8.66
N ASP A 41 6.93 3.77 8.80
CA ASP A 41 6.04 2.62 9.04
C ASP A 41 6.72 1.57 9.93
N VAL A 42 5.94 0.61 10.42
CA VAL A 42 6.39 -0.55 11.20
C VAL A 42 6.58 -1.80 10.33
N THR A 43 6.18 -1.76 9.07
CA THR A 43 6.19 -2.89 8.12
C THR A 43 7.37 -2.77 7.14
N PRO A 44 8.51 -3.45 7.36
CA PRO A 44 9.75 -3.22 6.61
C PRO A 44 9.73 -3.62 5.13
N PHE A 45 8.66 -4.25 4.66
CA PHE A 45 8.65 -4.98 3.40
C PHE A 45 8.14 -4.13 2.23
N THR A 46 8.68 -2.92 2.08
CA THR A 46 8.25 -1.98 1.02
C THR A 46 8.38 -2.60 -0.36
N ARG A 47 7.29 -2.48 -1.14
CA ARG A 47 7.24 -2.82 -2.56
C ARG A 47 7.36 -1.58 -3.41
N ILE A 48 8.01 -1.75 -4.56
CA ILE A 48 7.99 -0.81 -5.67
C ILE A 48 7.30 -1.53 -6.82
N TRP A 49 6.29 -0.93 -7.45
CA TRP A 49 5.70 -1.49 -8.66
C TRP A 49 5.59 -0.45 -9.77
N TYR A 50 5.93 -0.90 -10.97
CA TYR A 50 6.00 -0.09 -12.17
C TYR A 50 4.88 -0.48 -13.12
N ASN A 51 4.14 0.52 -13.56
CA ASN A 51 2.92 0.36 -14.34
C ASN A 51 3.13 1.02 -15.70
N PRO A 52 3.36 0.26 -16.78
CA PRO A 52 3.51 0.83 -18.11
C PRO A 52 2.24 1.61 -18.53
N PRO A 53 2.37 2.64 -19.38
CA PRO A 53 1.21 3.37 -19.87
C PRO A 53 0.27 2.45 -20.65
N THR A 54 -1.02 2.71 -20.52
CA THR A 54 -2.06 2.06 -21.32
C THR A 54 -2.76 3.10 -22.18
N LYS A 55 -3.73 2.66 -22.99
CA LYS A 55 -4.56 3.57 -23.78
C LYS A 55 -5.26 4.63 -22.90
N ASP A 56 -5.65 4.24 -21.69
CA ASP A 56 -6.54 5.04 -20.84
C ASP A 56 -5.84 5.63 -19.61
N ARG A 57 -4.55 5.32 -19.40
CA ARG A 57 -3.80 5.71 -18.19
C ARG A 57 -2.32 5.95 -18.47
N TYR A 58 -1.75 6.98 -17.85
CA TYR A 58 -0.31 7.26 -17.84
C TYR A 58 0.48 6.19 -17.09
N GLY A 59 1.71 5.98 -17.52
CA GLY A 59 2.67 5.11 -16.83
C GLY A 59 3.08 5.70 -15.49
N SER A 60 3.36 4.86 -14.50
CA SER A 60 3.68 5.29 -13.13
C SER A 60 4.54 4.31 -12.36
N VAL A 61 5.15 4.80 -11.29
CA VAL A 61 5.76 3.99 -10.23
C VAL A 61 5.05 4.29 -8.92
N CYS A 62 4.86 3.25 -8.12
CA CYS A 62 4.25 3.33 -6.80
C CYS A 62 5.16 2.70 -5.76
N PHE A 63 5.10 3.24 -4.55
CA PHE A 63 5.76 2.72 -3.34
C PHE A 63 4.68 2.44 -2.30
N GLY A 64 4.81 1.34 -1.57
CA GLY A 64 3.86 0.99 -0.53
C GLY A 64 4.19 -0.30 0.18
N ALA A 65 3.35 -0.66 1.16
CA ALA A 65 3.48 -1.91 1.89
C ALA A 65 3.09 -3.12 1.00
N PRO A 66 3.33 -4.36 1.46
CA PRO A 66 2.92 -5.56 0.72
C PRO A 66 1.41 -5.68 0.46
N ASP A 67 0.57 -4.87 1.12
CA ASP A 67 -0.86 -4.84 0.86
C ASP A 67 -1.24 -4.24 -0.51
N MET A 68 -0.26 -3.73 -1.26
CA MET A 68 -0.41 -3.13 -2.59
C MET A 68 -1.29 -1.86 -2.59
N GLN A 69 -1.37 -1.17 -1.46
CA GLN A 69 -1.86 0.20 -1.40
C GLN A 69 -0.69 1.16 -1.64
N ALA A 70 -0.84 2.06 -2.62
CA ALA A 70 0.18 3.08 -2.87
C ALA A 70 0.20 4.09 -1.72
N ALA A 71 1.32 4.15 -0.99
CA ALA A 71 1.63 5.20 -0.03
C ALA A 71 2.07 6.47 -0.76
N ALA A 72 2.97 6.30 -1.74
CA ALA A 72 3.44 7.35 -2.62
C ALA A 72 3.50 6.87 -4.08
N ALA A 73 3.34 7.78 -5.03
CA ALA A 73 3.46 7.45 -6.44
C ALA A 73 3.88 8.65 -7.30
N MET A 74 4.50 8.37 -8.44
CA MET A 74 4.84 9.36 -9.47
C MET A 74 4.49 8.81 -10.85
N ASN A 75 3.87 9.63 -11.71
CA ASN A 75 3.63 9.27 -13.10
C ASN A 75 4.75 9.76 -14.04
N GLU A 76 4.75 9.25 -15.28
CA GLU A 76 5.74 9.59 -16.32
C GLU A 76 5.78 11.08 -16.72
N HIS A 77 4.79 11.86 -16.26
CA HIS A 77 4.71 13.30 -16.49
C HIS A 77 5.22 14.14 -15.31
N GLY A 78 5.65 13.50 -14.23
CA GLY A 78 6.18 14.16 -13.03
C GLY A 78 5.10 14.66 -12.08
N LEU A 79 3.87 14.14 -12.16
CA LEU A 79 2.85 14.33 -11.12
C LEU A 79 3.11 13.31 -10.01
N PHE A 80 3.35 13.80 -8.81
CA PHE A 80 3.67 13.00 -7.62
C PHE A 80 2.61 13.21 -6.55
N TYR A 81 2.25 12.16 -5.82
CA TYR A 81 1.58 12.28 -4.52
C TYR A 81 2.22 11.40 -3.46
N ASP A 82 2.02 11.79 -2.20
CA ASP A 82 2.37 11.02 -1.01
C ASP A 82 1.41 11.36 0.15
N PHE A 83 1.09 10.37 0.96
CA PHE A 83 0.20 10.50 2.10
C PHE A 83 0.95 10.68 3.42
N ALA A 84 0.50 11.64 4.22
CA ALA A 84 0.82 11.72 5.63
C ALA A 84 -0.37 11.23 6.46
N ALA A 85 -0.16 10.15 7.23
CA ALA A 85 -1.22 9.47 7.98
C ALA A 85 -1.91 10.38 9.03
N ALA A 86 -3.15 10.77 8.80
CA ALA A 86 -3.94 11.55 9.76
C ALA A 86 -5.04 10.67 10.38
N ASN A 87 -5.70 11.16 11.43
CA ASN A 87 -6.80 10.44 12.06
C ASN A 87 -8.11 11.21 11.86
N TYR A 88 -8.50 11.45 10.61
CA TYR A 88 -9.78 12.10 10.30
C TYR A 88 -10.93 11.12 10.51
N ASP A 89 -11.93 11.53 11.29
CA ASP A 89 -13.17 10.77 11.43
C ASP A 89 -14.07 11.05 10.22
N LEU A 90 -13.99 10.17 9.21
CA LEU A 90 -14.77 10.31 7.98
C LEU A 90 -16.29 10.25 8.23
N SER A 91 -16.74 9.63 9.33
CA SER A 91 -18.17 9.55 9.67
C SER A 91 -18.80 10.92 10.00
N LYS A 92 -17.96 11.90 10.34
CA LYS A 92 -18.38 13.28 10.65
C LYS A 92 -18.38 14.20 9.44
N LEU A 93 -17.92 13.72 8.28
CA LEU A 93 -17.86 14.51 7.07
C LEU A 93 -19.17 14.41 6.29
N ASN A 94 -19.62 15.54 5.75
CA ASN A 94 -20.76 15.59 4.84
C ASN A 94 -20.31 15.33 3.40
N LEU A 95 -19.96 14.08 3.09
CA LEU A 95 -19.56 13.65 1.75
C LEU A 95 -20.80 13.56 0.84
N LYS A 96 -20.83 14.37 -0.22
CA LYS A 96 -21.91 14.44 -1.22
C LYS A 96 -21.63 13.62 -2.47
N ASN A 97 -20.38 13.60 -2.92
CA ASN A 97 -19.94 12.95 -4.16
C ASN A 97 -18.57 12.27 -3.98
N PRO A 98 -18.45 11.25 -3.12
CA PRO A 98 -17.22 10.47 -3.02
C PRO A 98 -16.95 9.72 -4.33
N TYR A 99 -15.68 9.62 -4.70
CA TYR A 99 -15.28 8.81 -5.85
C TYR A 99 -15.49 7.31 -5.55
N LYS A 100 -16.00 6.55 -6.53
CA LYS A 100 -16.42 5.14 -6.34
C LYS A 100 -15.27 4.12 -6.25
N GLY A 101 -14.06 4.54 -6.59
CA GLY A 101 -12.83 3.74 -6.54
C GLY A 101 -11.73 4.43 -5.75
N ASP A 102 -10.51 4.39 -6.25
CA ASP A 102 -9.38 5.16 -5.73
C ASP A 102 -9.22 6.50 -6.47
N LEU A 103 -9.50 7.59 -5.76
CA LEU A 103 -9.44 8.95 -6.29
C LEU A 103 -8.00 9.37 -6.64
N MET A 104 -7.02 9.03 -5.80
CA MET A 104 -5.63 9.43 -6.03
C MET A 104 -5.01 8.60 -7.14
N TRP A 105 -5.38 7.32 -7.22
CA TRP A 105 -5.07 6.49 -8.38
C TRP A 105 -5.64 7.09 -9.67
N GLU A 106 -6.92 7.49 -9.68
CA GLU A 106 -7.53 8.12 -10.86
C GLU A 106 -6.80 9.40 -11.30
N ILE A 107 -6.43 10.26 -10.35
CA ILE A 107 -5.65 11.48 -10.61
C ILE A 107 -4.29 11.12 -11.23
N LEU A 108 -3.56 10.18 -10.66
CA LEU A 108 -2.24 9.77 -11.14
C LEU A 108 -2.29 9.26 -12.59
N GLY A 109 -3.33 8.49 -12.93
CA GLY A 109 -3.47 7.90 -14.26
C GLY A 109 -3.96 8.87 -15.34
N LYS A 110 -4.58 10.00 -14.96
CA LYS A 110 -5.26 10.90 -15.92
C LYS A 110 -4.76 12.34 -15.94
N CYS A 111 -3.97 12.76 -14.96
CA CYS A 111 -3.47 14.12 -14.85
C CYS A 111 -1.95 14.18 -15.04
N LYS A 112 -1.48 15.22 -15.74
CA LYS A 112 -0.06 15.55 -15.90
C LYS A 112 0.41 16.58 -14.88
N THR A 113 -0.52 17.38 -14.36
CA THR A 113 -0.25 18.55 -13.51
C THR A 113 -1.22 18.62 -12.34
N VAL A 114 -0.83 19.36 -11.31
CA VAL A 114 -1.68 19.71 -10.16
C VAL A 114 -2.91 20.47 -10.62
N LYS A 115 -2.80 21.33 -11.64
CA LYS A 115 -3.94 22.08 -12.20
C LYS A 115 -5.00 21.14 -12.78
N GLU A 116 -4.59 20.10 -13.52
CA GLU A 116 -5.51 19.08 -14.02
C GLU A 116 -6.12 18.26 -12.87
N ALA A 117 -5.31 17.88 -11.87
CA ALA A 117 -5.79 17.17 -10.69
C ALA A 117 -6.84 17.96 -9.90
N MET A 118 -6.65 19.28 -9.78
CA MET A 118 -7.60 20.19 -9.13
C MET A 118 -8.98 20.19 -9.79
N VAL A 119 -9.08 19.91 -11.09
CA VAL A 119 -10.39 19.77 -11.78
C VAL A 119 -11.12 18.53 -11.25
N ILE A 120 -10.42 17.42 -11.04
CA ILE A 120 -11.00 16.18 -10.49
C ILE A 120 -11.34 16.37 -9.00
N LEU A 121 -10.43 16.96 -8.22
CA LEU A 121 -10.61 17.20 -6.78
C LEU A 121 -11.73 18.18 -6.45
N LYS A 122 -12.07 19.10 -7.36
CA LYS A 122 -13.27 19.96 -7.23
C LYS A 122 -14.57 19.23 -7.55
N LYS A 123 -14.50 18.12 -8.29
CA LYS A 123 -15.66 17.33 -8.69
C LYS A 123 -16.02 16.29 -7.65
N TYR A 124 -15.03 15.65 -7.01
CA TYR A 124 -15.23 14.55 -6.07
C TYR A 124 -14.73 14.88 -4.68
N ASP A 125 -15.44 14.40 -3.67
CA ASP A 125 -15.02 14.59 -2.28
C ASP A 125 -13.83 13.71 -1.94
N TYR A 126 -12.88 14.29 -1.20
CA TYR A 126 -11.72 13.59 -0.69
C TYR A 126 -12.08 12.79 0.57
N ALA A 127 -12.46 11.53 0.37
CA ALA A 127 -12.93 10.60 1.41
C ALA A 127 -11.80 9.70 1.94
N ILE A 128 -10.62 10.25 2.22
CA ILE A 128 -9.44 9.52 2.69
C ILE A 128 -9.04 10.04 4.07
N SER A 129 -8.82 9.15 5.03
CA SER A 129 -8.37 9.52 6.39
C SER A 129 -6.87 9.80 6.45
N ALA A 130 -6.38 10.68 5.56
CA ALA A 130 -4.97 11.08 5.48
C ALA A 130 -4.86 12.48 4.87
N LYS A 131 -3.73 13.15 5.06
CA LYS A 131 -3.37 14.32 4.23
C LYS A 131 -2.58 13.83 3.03
N ALA A 132 -2.81 14.36 1.85
CA ALA A 132 -1.96 14.08 0.69
C ALA A 132 -1.22 15.35 0.27
N LEU A 133 0.09 15.26 0.02
CA LEU A 133 0.81 16.27 -0.74
C LEU A 133 0.84 15.83 -2.20
N LEU A 134 0.39 16.69 -3.11
CA LEU A 134 0.46 16.48 -4.55
C LEU A 134 1.32 17.59 -5.16
N ALA A 135 2.27 17.26 -6.03
CA ALA A 135 3.14 18.23 -6.68
C ALA A 135 3.43 17.82 -8.13
N ASP A 136 3.80 18.80 -8.96
CA ASP A 136 4.12 18.56 -10.37
C ASP A 136 5.46 19.19 -10.81
N LYS A 137 5.88 18.80 -12.02
CA LYS A 137 7.09 19.33 -12.67
C LYS A 137 7.05 20.82 -13.01
N GLU A 138 5.87 21.46 -13.03
CA GLU A 138 5.75 22.91 -13.20
C GLU A 138 6.08 23.66 -11.90
N GLY A 139 6.20 22.93 -10.79
CA GLY A 139 6.52 23.47 -9.49
C GLY A 139 5.30 23.87 -8.67
N ASN A 140 4.09 23.49 -9.11
CA ASN A 140 2.88 23.63 -8.31
C ASN A 140 2.85 22.52 -7.25
N SER A 141 2.30 22.80 -6.09
CA SER A 141 1.89 21.75 -5.16
C SER A 141 0.68 22.16 -4.34
N ILE A 142 -0.03 21.16 -3.85
CA ILE A 142 -1.18 21.30 -2.96
C ILE A 142 -1.08 20.29 -1.82
N VAL A 143 -1.66 20.63 -0.68
CA VAL A 143 -1.98 19.70 0.39
C VAL A 143 -3.48 19.51 0.43
N ILE A 144 -3.92 18.26 0.34
CA ILE A 144 -5.32 17.85 0.30
C ILE A 144 -5.66 17.22 1.65
N THR A 145 -6.76 17.67 2.25
CA THR A 145 -7.31 17.08 3.47
C THR A 145 -8.82 16.93 3.30
N PRO A 146 -9.51 16.13 4.15
CA PRO A 146 -10.97 16.11 4.13
C PRO A 146 -11.62 17.47 4.47
N GLY A 147 -10.85 18.40 5.06
CA GLY A 147 -11.30 19.76 5.35
C GLY A 147 -11.09 20.76 4.21
N GLY A 148 -10.42 20.37 3.12
CA GLY A 148 -10.14 21.25 1.98
C GLY A 148 -8.73 21.13 1.43
N ILE A 149 -8.42 21.99 0.47
CA ILE A 149 -7.17 22.01 -0.29
C ILE A 149 -6.39 23.29 0.03
N ILE A 150 -5.10 23.16 0.28
CA ILE A 150 -4.17 24.27 0.54
C ILE A 150 -3.14 24.31 -0.58
N GLU A 151 -3.18 25.35 -1.40
CA GLU A 151 -2.18 25.57 -2.45
C GLU A 151 -0.87 26.09 -1.86
N LYS A 152 0.26 25.68 -2.45
CA LYS A 152 1.57 26.18 -2.07
C LYS A 152 1.65 27.69 -2.27
N ASN A 153 2.13 28.38 -1.24
CA ASN A 153 2.52 29.78 -1.32
C ASN A 153 4.06 29.87 -1.29
N GLY A 154 4.65 30.51 -2.31
CA GLY A 154 6.10 30.60 -2.47
C GLY A 154 6.76 29.36 -3.07
N ASP A 155 8.03 29.17 -2.73
CA ASP A 155 8.89 28.20 -3.41
C ASP A 155 8.68 26.75 -2.93
N PHE A 156 8.29 26.54 -1.67
CA PHE A 156 8.21 25.21 -1.05
C PHE A 156 6.93 25.01 -0.22
N GLN A 157 6.54 23.75 0.03
CA GLN A 157 5.41 23.37 0.88
C GLN A 157 5.75 22.09 1.65
N VAL A 158 5.48 22.07 2.95
CA VAL A 158 5.74 20.93 3.83
C VAL A 158 4.42 20.31 4.28
N ASN A 159 4.33 18.99 4.22
CA ASN A 159 3.24 18.19 4.75
C ASN A 159 3.79 17.16 5.75
N SER A 160 3.03 16.92 6.82
CA SER A 160 3.34 15.88 7.80
C SER A 160 2.10 15.47 8.58
N ASN A 161 2.21 14.33 9.26
CA ASN A 161 1.20 13.74 10.12
C ASN A 161 1.40 14.05 11.61
N CYS A 162 2.15 15.10 11.92
CA CYS A 162 2.30 15.52 13.30
C CYS A 162 0.97 16.00 13.88
N ASN A 163 0.53 15.36 14.97
CA ASN A 163 -0.68 15.72 15.68
C ASN A 163 -0.52 17.09 16.34
N MET A 164 -1.63 17.82 16.48
CA MET A 164 -1.69 18.99 17.33
C MET A 164 -2.04 18.57 18.75
N ILE A 165 -1.16 18.86 19.72
CA ILE A 165 -1.38 18.63 21.15
C ILE A 165 -1.33 20.00 21.83
N ASN A 166 -2.43 20.42 22.45
CA ASN A 166 -2.56 21.72 23.14
C ASN A 166 -2.12 22.93 22.27
N GLY A 167 -2.49 22.92 20.99
CA GLY A 167 -2.16 24.01 20.06
C GLY A 167 -0.71 24.01 19.56
N LYS A 168 0.09 22.98 19.87
CA LYS A 168 1.47 22.80 19.36
C LYS A 168 1.59 21.51 18.55
N LEU A 169 2.48 21.52 17.55
CA LEU A 169 2.87 20.31 16.84
C LEU A 169 3.56 19.35 17.81
N SER A 170 3.15 18.09 17.77
CA SER A 170 3.73 17.01 18.59
C SER A 170 5.13 16.58 18.12
N CYS A 171 5.58 17.07 16.97
CA CYS A 171 6.89 16.74 16.40
C CYS A 171 7.56 18.01 15.86
N ARG A 172 8.90 18.04 15.86
CA ARG A 172 9.70 19.18 15.36
C ARG A 172 10.09 19.08 13.87
N ARG A 173 9.77 17.96 13.21
CA ARG A 173 10.30 17.62 11.88
C ARG A 173 9.84 18.57 10.77
N PRO A 174 8.56 18.99 10.73
CA PRO A 174 8.11 20.06 9.85
C PRO A 174 8.80 21.38 10.12
N ASP A 175 9.06 21.72 11.39
CA ASP A 175 9.73 22.97 11.74
C ASP A 175 11.18 22.97 11.21
N ILE A 176 11.90 21.85 11.39
CA ILE A 176 13.26 21.66 10.86
C ILE A 176 13.26 21.79 9.33
N ALA A 177 12.34 21.11 8.63
CA ALA A 177 12.23 21.21 7.17
C ALA A 177 11.92 22.64 6.72
N ASN A 178 10.97 23.32 7.37
CA ASN A 178 10.62 24.71 7.07
C ASN A 178 11.80 25.67 7.32
N GLU A 179 12.52 25.51 8.43
CA GLU A 179 13.69 26.34 8.79
C GLU A 179 14.81 26.18 7.76
N MET A 180 15.17 24.94 7.42
CA MET A 180 16.20 24.67 6.43
C MET A 180 15.80 25.17 5.05
N LEU A 181 14.56 24.90 4.60
CA LEU A 181 14.06 25.36 3.30
C LEU A 181 13.99 26.89 3.24
N SER A 182 13.52 27.58 4.28
CA SER A 182 13.39 29.05 4.27
C SER A 182 14.71 29.80 4.39
N SER A 183 15.69 29.23 5.09
CA SER A 183 17.02 29.83 5.30
C SER A 183 17.99 29.67 4.13
N SER A 184 17.64 28.86 3.12
CA SER A 184 18.47 28.59 1.95
C SER A 184 17.75 28.86 0.63
N LYS A 185 18.52 29.13 -0.43
CA LYS A 185 18.03 29.14 -1.83
C LYS A 185 18.40 27.89 -2.61
N GLU A 186 19.12 26.96 -1.97
CA GLU A 186 19.48 25.69 -2.59
C GLU A 186 18.23 24.84 -2.87
N ASN A 187 18.33 24.04 -3.93
CA ASN A 187 17.32 23.09 -4.38
C ASN A 187 17.99 22.01 -5.22
N ASN A 188 18.86 21.23 -4.57
CA ASN A 188 19.65 20.16 -5.19
C ASN A 188 19.56 18.90 -4.32
N ILE A 189 20.00 17.76 -4.86
CA ILE A 189 19.87 16.45 -4.19
C ILE A 189 20.53 16.43 -2.81
N ASP A 190 21.73 16.99 -2.66
CA ASP A 190 22.45 16.96 -1.38
C ASP A 190 21.77 17.79 -0.30
N PHE A 191 21.25 18.96 -0.66
CA PHE A 191 20.50 19.81 0.25
C PHE A 191 19.21 19.14 0.74
N LEU A 192 18.42 18.57 -0.18
CA LEU A 192 17.17 17.88 0.16
C LEU A 192 17.44 16.60 0.96
N LYS A 193 18.51 15.87 0.63
CA LYS A 193 18.99 14.71 1.40
C LYS A 193 19.36 15.07 2.83
N ASN A 194 20.05 16.20 3.04
CA ASN A 194 20.37 16.69 4.39
C ASN A 194 19.10 17.03 5.18
N ILE A 195 18.06 17.58 4.55
CA ILE A 195 16.77 17.80 5.23
C ILE A 195 16.14 16.45 5.64
N LEU A 196 16.13 15.47 4.74
CA LEU A 196 15.62 14.12 5.04
C LEU A 196 16.38 13.49 6.20
N ASP A 197 17.72 13.57 6.21
CA ASP A 197 18.58 13.12 7.30
C ASP A 197 18.25 13.82 8.63
N LYS A 198 17.97 15.13 8.63
CA LYS A 198 17.56 15.83 9.86
C LYS A 198 16.12 15.57 10.29
N THR A 199 15.32 14.93 9.45
CA THR A 199 13.87 14.74 9.68
C THR A 199 13.43 13.28 9.59
N HIS A 200 14.36 12.33 9.60
CA HIS A 200 14.02 10.92 9.72
C HIS A 200 13.63 10.60 11.17
N GLN A 201 13.03 9.43 11.35
CA GLN A 201 12.60 8.94 12.64
C GLN A 201 13.20 7.56 12.92
N GLU A 202 13.73 7.40 14.12
CA GLU A 202 14.23 6.14 14.69
C GLU A 202 13.33 5.71 15.85
N GLY A 203 13.12 4.40 16.03
CA GLY A 203 12.40 3.85 17.18
C GLY A 203 11.55 2.63 16.84
N GLU A 204 10.36 2.52 17.43
CA GLU A 204 9.39 1.48 17.04
C GLU A 204 8.78 1.76 15.65
N LEU A 205 8.56 3.04 15.35
CA LEU A 205 8.14 3.53 14.04
C LEU A 205 9.37 4.16 13.38
N ASN A 206 9.90 3.53 12.34
CA ASN A 206 11.14 3.96 11.67
C ASN A 206 10.82 4.58 10.31
N THR A 207 11.61 5.56 9.89
CA THR A 207 11.71 5.93 8.46
C THR A 207 12.29 4.75 7.66
N LEU A 208 11.42 3.97 7.02
CA LEU A 208 11.81 2.78 6.28
C LEU A 208 12.66 3.12 5.05
N TYR A 209 12.28 4.19 4.37
CA TYR A 209 13.01 4.73 3.23
C TYR A 209 12.77 6.23 3.10
N SER A 210 13.67 6.87 2.37
CA SER A 210 13.53 8.26 1.97
C SER A 210 13.60 8.37 0.45
N THR A 211 12.79 9.24 -0.14
CA THR A 211 12.83 9.53 -1.58
C THR A 211 13.13 10.99 -1.85
N ILE A 212 13.82 11.26 -2.97
CA ILE A 212 13.88 12.56 -3.62
C ILE A 212 13.48 12.34 -5.08
N CYS A 213 12.38 12.94 -5.50
CA CYS A 213 11.83 12.86 -6.85
C CYS A 213 12.19 14.13 -7.63
N ASP A 214 13.03 13.99 -8.66
CA ASP A 214 13.20 15.02 -9.70
C ASP A 214 12.02 14.94 -10.66
N LEU A 215 11.01 15.80 -10.43
CA LEU A 215 9.75 15.75 -11.16
C LEU A 215 9.92 16.12 -12.64
N LYS A 216 10.97 16.88 -12.98
CA LYS A 216 11.24 17.28 -14.38
C LYS A 216 11.95 16.17 -15.15
N LYS A 217 12.93 15.52 -14.52
CA LYS A 217 13.73 14.48 -15.18
C LYS A 217 13.08 13.09 -15.07
N GLY A 218 12.11 12.90 -14.17
CA GLY A 218 11.50 11.59 -13.92
C GLY A 218 12.48 10.63 -13.25
N ILE A 219 13.33 11.16 -12.37
CA ILE A 219 14.35 10.40 -11.64
C ILE A 219 13.98 10.37 -10.16
N ILE A 220 14.08 9.21 -9.53
CA ILE A 220 13.85 9.05 -8.09
C ILE A 220 15.15 8.56 -7.46
N TYR A 221 15.58 9.24 -6.40
CA TYR A 221 16.70 8.84 -5.55
C TYR A 221 16.12 8.25 -4.28
N VAL A 222 16.42 6.99 -4.00
CA VAL A 222 15.89 6.26 -2.84
C VAL A 222 17.03 5.91 -1.90
N TYR A 223 16.80 6.09 -0.61
CA TYR A 223 17.69 5.76 0.50
C TYR A 223 16.96 4.81 1.44
N LEU A 224 17.61 3.75 1.91
CA LEU A 224 16.99 2.75 2.77
C LEU A 224 17.39 2.97 4.23
N PHE A 225 16.41 2.96 5.13
CA PHE A 225 16.61 2.84 6.58
C PHE A 225 17.68 3.78 7.16
N HIS A 226 17.55 5.07 6.83
CA HIS A 226 18.40 6.19 7.27
C HIS A 226 19.85 6.12 6.77
N ASP A 227 20.20 5.20 5.86
CA ASP A 227 21.47 5.23 5.14
C ASP A 227 21.40 6.20 3.95
N TYR A 228 21.85 7.43 4.18
CA TYR A 228 21.94 8.47 3.16
C TYR A 228 23.23 8.42 2.31
N ASN A 229 24.08 7.40 2.49
CA ASN A 229 25.30 7.22 1.70
C ASN A 229 25.08 6.29 0.51
N THR A 230 24.18 5.31 0.63
CA THR A 230 23.84 4.38 -0.45
C THR A 230 22.56 4.83 -1.15
N VAL A 231 22.63 5.02 -2.46
CA VAL A 231 21.47 5.49 -3.26
C VAL A 231 21.07 4.46 -4.30
N TYR A 232 19.79 4.09 -4.31
CA TYR A 232 19.16 3.44 -5.44
C TYR A 232 18.52 4.50 -6.33
N LYS A 233 18.96 4.58 -7.59
CA LYS A 233 18.48 5.58 -8.55
C LYS A 233 17.55 4.92 -9.56
N ILE A 234 16.31 5.38 -9.59
CA ILE A 234 15.28 4.92 -10.52
C ILE A 234 15.15 5.94 -11.64
N ASP A 235 15.32 5.50 -12.89
CA ASP A 235 14.92 6.25 -14.08
C ASP A 235 13.56 5.74 -14.53
N LEU A 236 12.50 6.50 -14.22
CA LEU A 236 11.13 6.02 -14.42
C LEU A 236 10.86 5.66 -15.88
N LYS A 237 11.36 6.46 -16.82
CA LYS A 237 11.16 6.21 -18.25
C LYS A 237 11.81 4.89 -18.69
N SER A 238 12.96 4.55 -18.10
CA SER A 238 13.67 3.31 -18.39
C SER A 238 12.98 2.10 -17.76
N GLU A 239 12.50 2.23 -16.51
CA GLU A 239 11.75 1.17 -15.83
C GLU A 239 10.43 0.86 -16.54
N LEU A 240 9.68 1.87 -16.97
CA LEU A 240 8.40 1.66 -17.67
C LEU A 240 8.53 0.88 -18.99
N LYS A 241 9.73 0.86 -19.62
CA LYS A 241 9.99 0.06 -20.82
C LYS A 241 10.14 -1.44 -20.54
N LYS A 242 10.42 -1.82 -19.30
CA LYS A 242 10.53 -3.23 -18.89
C LYS A 242 9.15 -3.91 -18.77
N GLY A 243 8.07 -3.14 -18.93
CA GLY A 243 6.71 -3.62 -18.71
C GLY A 243 6.33 -3.58 -17.23
N TYR A 244 5.20 -4.20 -16.91
CA TYR A 244 4.77 -4.30 -15.52
C TYR A 244 5.72 -5.19 -14.72
N HIS A 245 6.14 -4.73 -13.54
CA HIS A 245 6.92 -5.53 -12.60
C HIS A 245 6.83 -4.95 -11.19
N ILE A 246 7.11 -5.80 -10.20
CA ILE A 246 7.15 -5.47 -8.78
C ILE A 246 8.51 -5.91 -8.24
N GLU A 247 9.10 -5.09 -7.38
CA GLU A 247 10.37 -5.35 -6.71
C GLU A 247 10.21 -5.14 -5.20
N ASN A 248 11.02 -5.82 -4.39
CA ASN A 248 11.22 -5.42 -3.00
C ASN A 248 12.26 -4.29 -2.97
N LEU A 249 11.95 -3.19 -2.29
CA LEU A 249 12.87 -2.05 -2.22
C LEU A 249 14.22 -2.44 -1.64
N ALA A 250 14.22 -3.27 -0.59
CA ALA A 250 15.42 -3.66 0.13
C ALA A 250 16.44 -4.46 -0.70
N ASP A 251 16.00 -5.14 -1.77
CA ASP A 251 16.87 -5.97 -2.61
C ASP A 251 17.90 -5.14 -3.38
N HIS A 252 17.71 -3.81 -3.46
CA HIS A 252 18.60 -2.87 -4.14
C HIS A 252 19.71 -2.29 -3.23
N PHE A 253 19.78 -2.74 -1.97
CA PHE A 253 20.69 -2.19 -0.98
C PHE A 253 21.50 -3.28 -0.26
N PRO A 254 22.72 -2.97 0.20
CA PRO A 254 23.35 -3.79 1.22
C PRO A 254 22.49 -3.73 2.49
N ILE A 255 22.18 -4.88 3.09
CA ILE A 255 21.31 -4.96 4.26
C ILE A 255 22.08 -4.48 5.51
N PRO A 256 21.68 -3.35 6.16
CA PRO A 256 22.26 -2.96 7.42
C PRO A 256 21.80 -3.90 8.54
N PHE A 257 22.67 -4.18 9.51
CA PHE A 257 22.35 -5.07 10.64
C PHE A 257 21.10 -4.61 11.44
N ALA A 258 20.92 -3.30 11.62
CA ALA A 258 19.74 -2.76 12.29
C ALA A 258 18.44 -3.04 11.52
N TYR A 259 18.46 -2.89 10.20
CA TYR A 259 17.33 -3.23 9.34
C TYR A 259 17.05 -4.74 9.34
N GLU A 260 18.11 -5.57 9.35
CA GLU A 260 17.99 -7.03 9.45
C GLU A 260 17.25 -7.47 10.71
N ILE A 261 17.63 -6.94 11.87
CA ILE A 261 16.93 -7.20 13.13
C ILE A 261 15.48 -6.74 13.03
N PHE A 262 15.25 -5.55 12.48
CA PHE A 262 13.92 -4.97 12.37
C PHE A 262 12.99 -5.84 11.53
N PHE A 263 13.40 -6.29 10.34
CA PHE A 263 12.53 -7.11 9.50
C PHE A 263 12.39 -8.55 9.96
N LYS A 264 13.43 -9.17 10.55
CA LYS A 264 13.34 -10.56 11.05
C LYS A 264 12.38 -10.73 12.22
N ASN A 265 12.20 -9.68 13.01
CA ASN A 265 11.28 -9.68 14.15
C ASN A 265 9.82 -9.37 13.75
N HIS A 266 9.57 -9.01 12.49
CA HIS A 266 8.21 -8.71 12.03
C HIS A 266 7.40 -9.99 11.77
N SER A 267 6.10 -9.97 12.09
CA SER A 267 5.20 -11.14 11.95
C SER A 267 5.11 -11.68 10.52
N LEU A 268 5.26 -10.80 9.52
CA LEU A 268 5.25 -11.16 8.10
C LEU A 268 6.57 -11.77 7.60
N TYR A 269 7.65 -11.83 8.41
CA TYR A 269 8.95 -12.34 7.96
C TYR A 269 8.89 -13.77 7.41
N LEU A 270 8.09 -14.63 8.03
CA LEU A 270 7.90 -16.01 7.55
C LEU A 270 7.23 -16.04 6.17
N LYS A 271 6.20 -15.21 5.95
CA LYS A 271 5.55 -15.05 4.64
C LYS A 271 6.57 -14.58 3.59
N GLU A 272 7.40 -13.59 3.91
CA GLU A 272 8.42 -13.07 3.02
C GLU A 272 9.51 -14.11 2.70
N SER A 273 9.91 -14.90 3.70
CA SER A 273 10.86 -16.01 3.50
C SER A 273 10.31 -17.09 2.57
N ILE A 274 9.00 -17.38 2.64
CA ILE A 274 8.32 -18.27 1.69
C ILE A 274 8.36 -17.66 0.28
N PHE A 275 8.09 -16.36 0.13
CA PHE A 275 8.17 -15.70 -1.18
C PHE A 275 9.57 -15.69 -1.77
N GLN A 276 10.61 -15.53 -0.95
CA GLN A 276 11.99 -15.66 -1.42
C GLN A 276 12.24 -17.07 -1.97
N GLU A 277 11.78 -18.11 -1.27
CA GLU A 277 11.89 -19.47 -1.79
C GLU A 277 11.09 -19.68 -3.08
N MET A 278 9.90 -19.05 -3.21
CA MET A 278 9.13 -19.10 -4.45
C MET A 278 9.88 -18.48 -5.64
N GLN A 279 10.64 -17.42 -5.42
CA GLN A 279 11.49 -16.82 -6.46
C GLN A 279 12.61 -17.78 -6.89
N ASP A 280 13.23 -18.45 -5.92
CA ASP A 280 14.39 -19.33 -6.17
C ASP A 280 13.99 -20.70 -6.74
N LYS A 281 12.88 -21.27 -6.26
CA LYS A 281 12.49 -22.68 -6.50
C LYS A 281 11.16 -22.85 -7.23
N GLY A 282 10.45 -21.75 -7.50
CA GLY A 282 9.14 -21.74 -8.13
C GLY A 282 7.98 -21.86 -7.13
N ILE A 283 6.81 -21.30 -7.52
CA ILE A 283 5.63 -21.15 -6.66
C ILE A 283 5.03 -22.51 -6.26
N GLU A 284 4.75 -23.38 -7.23
CA GLU A 284 3.99 -24.62 -7.00
C GLU A 284 4.73 -25.59 -6.06
N GLY A 285 6.01 -25.86 -6.33
CA GLY A 285 6.82 -26.75 -5.50
C GLY A 285 7.02 -26.23 -4.08
N THR A 286 7.16 -24.92 -3.92
CA THR A 286 7.25 -24.26 -2.61
C THR A 286 5.96 -24.43 -1.81
N ILE A 287 4.80 -24.19 -2.45
CA ILE A 287 3.48 -24.38 -1.80
C ILE A 287 3.31 -25.82 -1.34
N ASP A 288 3.65 -26.80 -2.18
CA ASP A 288 3.47 -28.22 -1.85
C ASP A 288 4.32 -28.64 -0.66
N ARG A 289 5.55 -28.15 -0.60
CA ARG A 289 6.44 -28.36 0.54
C ARG A 289 5.85 -27.78 1.83
N TYR A 290 5.41 -26.53 1.81
CA TYR A 290 4.88 -25.88 3.02
C TYR A 290 3.53 -26.42 3.47
N ILE A 291 2.68 -26.89 2.54
CA ILE A 291 1.46 -27.64 2.89
C ILE A 291 1.85 -28.94 3.61
N ALA A 292 2.79 -29.71 3.06
CA ALA A 292 3.25 -30.95 3.66
C ALA A 292 3.87 -30.73 5.05
N GLU A 293 4.62 -29.63 5.23
CA GLU A 293 5.23 -29.26 6.50
C GLU A 293 4.19 -28.80 7.54
N SER A 294 3.22 -28.00 7.13
CA SER A 294 2.09 -27.59 7.99
C SER A 294 1.25 -28.79 8.46
N ALA A 295 1.15 -29.85 7.65
CA ALA A 295 0.35 -31.04 7.98
C ALA A 295 0.97 -31.89 9.10
N GLN A 296 2.26 -31.74 9.42
CA GLN A 296 2.99 -32.61 10.36
C GLN A 296 2.65 -32.38 11.84
N ALA A 297 1.75 -31.43 12.18
CA ALA A 297 1.32 -31.12 13.55
C ALA A 297 2.48 -30.89 14.55
N ASP A 298 3.66 -30.48 14.08
CA ASP A 298 4.82 -30.12 14.92
C ASP A 298 4.56 -28.75 15.57
N PRO A 299 4.72 -28.59 16.91
CA PRO A 299 4.62 -27.30 17.59
C PRO A 299 5.50 -26.18 17.01
N LYS A 300 6.62 -26.51 16.35
CA LYS A 300 7.49 -25.55 15.65
C LYS A 300 6.80 -24.91 14.45
N ASN A 301 5.82 -25.60 13.87
CA ASN A 301 5.10 -25.21 12.66
C ASN A 301 3.82 -24.41 12.96
N LYS A 302 3.58 -24.03 14.22
CA LYS A 302 2.37 -23.31 14.65
C LYS A 302 2.10 -22.00 13.91
N ASN A 303 3.13 -21.39 13.30
CA ASN A 303 3.02 -20.14 12.55
C ASN A 303 2.87 -20.35 11.03
N LEU A 304 2.95 -21.60 10.53
CA LEU A 304 2.84 -21.87 9.10
C LEU A 304 1.44 -21.59 8.56
N ASP A 305 0.37 -21.99 9.24
CA ASP A 305 -1.00 -21.77 8.73
C ASP A 305 -1.34 -20.29 8.53
N PRO A 306 -1.10 -19.38 9.52
CA PRO A 306 -1.25 -17.95 9.29
C PRO A 306 -0.35 -17.41 8.17
N ALA A 307 0.90 -17.86 8.10
CA ALA A 307 1.82 -17.42 7.05
C ALA A 307 1.35 -17.87 5.65
N LEU A 308 0.84 -19.10 5.51
CA LEU A 308 0.29 -19.63 4.28
C LEU A 308 -0.98 -18.90 3.84
N LEU A 309 -1.82 -18.47 4.80
CA LEU A 309 -2.96 -17.60 4.50
C LEU A 309 -2.48 -16.25 3.94
N GLU A 310 -1.48 -15.64 4.57
CA GLU A 310 -0.88 -14.38 4.09
C GLU A 310 -0.23 -14.54 2.70
N VAL A 311 0.41 -15.69 2.42
CA VAL A 311 0.93 -16.03 1.08
C VAL A 311 -0.20 -16.10 0.07
N ALA A 312 -1.30 -16.78 0.38
CA ALA A 312 -2.46 -16.86 -0.51
C ALA A 312 -3.04 -15.47 -0.81
N LEU A 313 -3.22 -14.63 0.22
CA LEU A 313 -3.71 -13.27 0.05
C LEU A 313 -2.76 -12.40 -0.78
N GLN A 314 -1.45 -12.54 -0.56
CA GLN A 314 -0.44 -11.79 -1.32
C GLN A 314 -0.39 -12.20 -2.81
N LEU A 315 -0.53 -13.48 -3.12
CA LEU A 315 -0.63 -13.97 -4.50
C LEU A 315 -1.85 -13.38 -5.23
N ILE A 316 -2.99 -13.25 -4.53
CA ILE A 316 -4.18 -12.60 -5.07
C ILE A 316 -3.94 -11.11 -5.30
N LYS A 317 -3.29 -10.41 -4.35
CA LYS A 317 -2.94 -8.99 -4.48
C LYS A 317 -2.02 -8.75 -5.68
N TYR A 318 -0.98 -9.56 -5.87
CA TYR A 318 -0.08 -9.45 -7.03
C TYR A 318 -0.80 -9.71 -8.35
N SER A 319 -1.61 -10.77 -8.40
CA SER A 319 -2.45 -11.05 -9.56
C SER A 319 -3.38 -9.88 -9.88
N TRP A 320 -4.10 -9.37 -8.88
CA TRP A 320 -5.00 -8.25 -9.09
C TRP A 320 -4.26 -7.00 -9.57
N ASN A 321 -3.16 -6.66 -8.92
CA ASN A 321 -2.40 -5.45 -9.22
C ASN A 321 -1.92 -5.43 -10.67
N GLU A 322 -1.37 -6.55 -11.17
CA GLU A 322 -0.93 -6.68 -12.56
C GLU A 322 -2.08 -6.54 -13.55
N HIS A 323 -3.16 -7.29 -13.36
CA HIS A 323 -4.31 -7.28 -14.27
C HIS A 323 -5.16 -6.00 -14.18
N ASN A 324 -4.92 -5.16 -13.18
CA ASN A 324 -5.61 -3.87 -12.99
C ASN A 324 -4.65 -2.67 -13.06
N ASN A 325 -3.56 -2.82 -13.83
CA ASN A 325 -2.64 -1.73 -14.19
C ASN A 325 -1.95 -1.05 -13.01
N GLY A 326 -1.77 -1.74 -11.88
CA GLY A 326 -1.15 -1.20 -10.67
C GLY A 326 -2.13 -0.75 -9.59
N ALA A 327 -3.45 -0.90 -9.81
CA ALA A 327 -4.46 -0.55 -8.83
C ALA A 327 -4.40 -1.47 -7.59
N MET A 328 -4.77 -0.93 -6.43
CA MET A 328 -4.99 -1.75 -5.25
C MET A 328 -6.18 -2.69 -5.43
N TRP A 329 -6.27 -3.70 -4.58
CA TRP A 329 -7.37 -4.67 -4.59
C TRP A 329 -8.66 -4.09 -3.99
N ASP A 330 -9.39 -3.28 -4.76
CA ASP A 330 -10.60 -2.55 -4.33
C ASP A 330 -11.68 -3.45 -3.71
N TYR A 331 -11.75 -4.73 -4.12
CA TYR A 331 -12.62 -5.74 -3.52
C TYR A 331 -12.33 -5.93 -2.01
N TRP A 332 -11.05 -5.93 -1.62
CA TRP A 332 -10.62 -6.04 -0.22
C TRP A 332 -11.25 -4.93 0.65
N PHE A 333 -11.33 -3.72 0.11
CA PHE A 333 -11.87 -2.53 0.78
C PHE A 333 -13.38 -2.36 0.60
N SER A 334 -14.06 -3.32 -0.02
CA SER A 334 -15.50 -3.26 -0.30
C SER A 334 -15.92 -2.01 -1.10
N LYS A 335 -15.01 -1.46 -1.92
CA LYS A 335 -15.33 -0.29 -2.75
C LYS A 335 -16.29 -0.70 -3.85
N SER A 336 -17.16 0.24 -4.29
CA SER A 336 -18.18 -0.05 -5.29
C SER A 336 -17.60 -0.62 -6.59
N ASN A 337 -16.49 -0.04 -7.09
CA ASN A 337 -15.81 -0.53 -8.29
C ASN A 337 -15.08 -1.87 -8.06
N GLY A 338 -14.80 -2.25 -6.80
CA GLY A 338 -14.12 -3.50 -6.46
C GLY A 338 -14.92 -4.76 -6.79
N TYR A 339 -16.23 -4.61 -7.07
CA TYR A 339 -17.11 -5.71 -7.47
C TYR A 339 -17.28 -5.82 -9.00
N ASP A 340 -16.72 -4.89 -9.77
CA ASP A 340 -16.81 -4.87 -11.24
C ASP A 340 -15.67 -5.69 -11.88
N ILE A 341 -15.52 -6.94 -11.41
CA ILE A 341 -14.38 -7.80 -11.76
C ILE A 341 -14.55 -8.35 -13.18
N GLN A 342 -13.58 -8.07 -14.05
CA GLN A 342 -13.47 -8.71 -15.36
C GLN A 342 -12.69 -10.02 -15.23
N PRO A 343 -13.21 -11.16 -15.73
CA PRO A 343 -12.52 -12.43 -15.60
C PRO A 343 -11.18 -12.48 -16.36
N TYR A 344 -10.17 -13.09 -15.76
CA TYR A 344 -8.85 -13.36 -16.33
C TYR A 344 -8.24 -14.65 -15.72
N GLN A 345 -7.25 -15.23 -16.39
CA GLN A 345 -6.55 -16.43 -15.91
C GLN A 345 -5.18 -16.06 -15.35
N ASP A 346 -4.82 -16.66 -14.20
CA ASP A 346 -3.52 -16.43 -13.57
C ASP A 346 -3.12 -17.62 -12.67
N ALA A 347 -1.92 -18.15 -12.87
CA ALA A 347 -1.41 -19.28 -12.09
C ALA A 347 -1.27 -18.95 -10.59
N ARG A 348 -1.05 -17.68 -10.24
CA ARG A 348 -1.00 -17.21 -8.83
C ARG A 348 -2.34 -17.41 -8.15
N LEU A 349 -3.46 -17.22 -8.85
CA LEU A 349 -4.79 -17.44 -8.29
C LEU A 349 -5.07 -18.93 -8.07
N THR A 350 -4.63 -19.79 -8.98
CA THR A 350 -4.69 -21.26 -8.79
C THR A 350 -3.89 -21.69 -7.55
N SER A 351 -2.69 -21.14 -7.41
CA SER A 351 -1.80 -21.37 -6.25
C SER A 351 -2.42 -20.89 -4.93
N ALA A 352 -3.00 -19.68 -4.94
CA ALA A 352 -3.73 -19.14 -3.78
C ALA A 352 -4.94 -20.01 -3.42
N GLU A 353 -5.70 -20.49 -4.40
CA GLU A 353 -6.85 -21.36 -4.16
C GLU A 353 -6.44 -22.69 -3.53
N LYS A 354 -5.29 -23.26 -3.93
CA LYS A 354 -4.73 -24.49 -3.35
C LYS A 354 -4.46 -24.32 -1.85
N LEU A 355 -3.83 -23.21 -1.47
CA LEU A 355 -3.58 -22.86 -0.07
C LEU A 355 -4.89 -22.68 0.71
N LEU A 356 -5.84 -21.92 0.18
CA LEU A 356 -7.14 -21.69 0.85
C LEU A 356 -7.96 -22.97 0.99
N LYS A 357 -7.94 -23.86 -0.01
CA LYS A 357 -8.56 -25.19 0.06
C LYS A 357 -7.95 -26.05 1.16
N TYR A 358 -6.62 -26.07 1.25
CA TYR A 358 -5.92 -26.78 2.32
C TYR A 358 -6.30 -26.24 3.70
N LEU A 359 -6.17 -24.93 3.91
CA LEU A 359 -6.42 -24.28 5.20
C LEU A 359 -7.89 -24.41 5.63
N SER A 360 -8.84 -24.19 4.73
CA SER A 360 -10.28 -24.29 5.05
C SER A 360 -10.79 -25.71 5.27
N ALA A 361 -10.03 -26.74 4.87
CA ALA A 361 -10.35 -28.14 5.11
C ALA A 361 -9.85 -28.66 6.46
N LYS A 362 -8.92 -27.96 7.13
CA LYS A 362 -8.49 -28.31 8.49
C LYS A 362 -9.68 -28.15 9.46
N GLU A 363 -9.62 -28.83 10.61
CA GLU A 363 -10.59 -28.65 11.69
C GLU A 363 -10.45 -27.22 12.25
N GLU A 364 -11.11 -26.28 11.58
CA GLU A 364 -11.03 -24.86 11.90
C GLU A 364 -12.02 -24.54 13.02
N LYS A 365 -11.47 -24.14 14.17
CA LYS A 365 -12.27 -23.72 15.33
C LYS A 365 -12.84 -22.33 15.12
N ASP A 366 -12.20 -21.51 14.27
CA ASP A 366 -12.72 -20.21 13.86
C ASP A 366 -13.56 -20.30 12.58
N LEU A 367 -14.86 -20.55 12.76
CA LEU A 367 -15.80 -20.64 11.65
C LEU A 367 -15.87 -19.34 10.81
N LYS A 368 -15.56 -18.17 11.40
CA LYS A 368 -15.49 -16.89 10.67
C LYS A 368 -14.31 -16.85 9.74
N LEU A 369 -13.14 -17.29 10.20
CA LEU A 369 -11.95 -17.41 9.36
C LEU A 369 -12.19 -18.39 8.20
N ARG A 370 -12.81 -19.54 8.47
CA ARG A 370 -13.18 -20.51 7.43
C ARG A 370 -14.11 -19.91 6.39
N ASN A 371 -15.14 -19.19 6.81
CA ASN A 371 -16.11 -18.56 5.92
C ASN A 371 -15.49 -17.41 5.12
N PHE A 372 -14.55 -16.65 5.71
CA PHE A 372 -13.71 -15.71 4.97
C PHE A 372 -12.90 -16.42 3.87
N MET A 373 -12.25 -17.55 4.17
CA MET A 373 -11.52 -18.32 3.15
C MET A 373 -12.43 -18.82 2.02
N TYR A 374 -13.68 -19.20 2.31
CA TYR A 374 -14.66 -19.53 1.27
C TYR A 374 -15.01 -18.32 0.40
N GLU A 375 -15.19 -17.15 0.99
CA GLU A 375 -15.47 -15.91 0.25
C GLU A 375 -14.30 -15.52 -0.66
N ILE A 376 -13.06 -15.55 -0.16
CA ILE A 376 -11.87 -15.28 -0.97
C ILE A 376 -11.69 -16.35 -2.07
N SER A 377 -12.00 -17.61 -1.78
CA SER A 377 -12.03 -18.66 -2.82
C SER A 377 -13.11 -18.39 -3.87
N GLY A 378 -14.25 -17.84 -3.46
CA GLY A 378 -15.32 -17.38 -4.36
C GLY A 378 -14.84 -16.25 -5.29
N PHE A 379 -14.09 -15.29 -4.76
CA PHE A 379 -13.44 -14.24 -5.54
C PHE A 379 -12.49 -14.82 -6.58
N ILE A 380 -11.61 -15.75 -6.18
CA ILE A 380 -10.68 -16.42 -7.10
C ILE A 380 -11.43 -17.13 -8.23
N ASN A 381 -12.46 -17.92 -7.89
CA ASN A 381 -13.21 -18.67 -8.89
C ASN A 381 -13.98 -17.75 -9.85
N PHE A 382 -14.55 -16.65 -9.35
CA PHE A 382 -15.22 -15.67 -10.20
C PHE A 382 -14.25 -15.01 -11.16
N THR A 383 -13.10 -14.58 -10.64
CA THR A 383 -12.02 -13.96 -11.42
C THR A 383 -11.50 -14.90 -12.49
N GLN A 384 -11.34 -16.19 -12.19
CA GLN A 384 -10.94 -17.20 -13.17
C GLN A 384 -12.10 -17.73 -14.04
N GLY A 385 -13.28 -17.07 -14.04
CA GLY A 385 -14.41 -17.39 -14.91
C GLY A 385 -15.29 -18.57 -14.47
N ASN A 386 -14.99 -19.23 -13.36
CA ASN A 386 -15.79 -20.33 -12.81
C ASN A 386 -16.96 -19.79 -11.95
N LYS A 387 -17.96 -19.22 -12.63
CA LYS A 387 -19.13 -18.58 -11.99
C LYS A 387 -19.95 -19.53 -11.12
N SER A 388 -20.09 -20.80 -11.54
CA SER A 388 -20.86 -21.80 -10.78
C SER A 388 -20.20 -22.10 -9.43
N ARG A 389 -18.88 -22.38 -9.45
CA ARG A 389 -18.12 -22.62 -8.22
C ARG A 389 -18.05 -21.39 -7.33
N ALA A 390 -17.88 -20.20 -7.92
CA ALA A 390 -17.89 -18.95 -7.18
C ALA A 390 -19.19 -18.77 -6.39
N LYS A 391 -20.34 -19.02 -7.03
CA LYS A 391 -21.66 -18.94 -6.40
C LYS A 391 -21.79 -19.88 -5.20
N GLU A 392 -21.39 -21.15 -5.36
CA GLU A 392 -21.40 -22.13 -4.27
C GLU A 392 -20.55 -21.66 -3.08
N LEU A 393 -19.35 -21.16 -3.35
CA LEU A 393 -18.42 -20.68 -2.33
C LEU A 393 -18.95 -19.44 -1.60
N TYR A 394 -19.51 -18.47 -2.31
CA TYR A 394 -20.14 -17.32 -1.67
C TYR A 394 -21.37 -17.71 -0.84
N GLN A 395 -22.22 -18.62 -1.34
CA GLN A 395 -23.34 -19.14 -0.56
C GLN A 395 -22.84 -19.80 0.73
N LYS A 396 -21.82 -20.65 0.63
CA LYS A 396 -21.19 -21.31 1.78
C LYS A 396 -20.64 -20.30 2.79
N ALA A 397 -19.95 -19.25 2.30
CA ALA A 397 -19.35 -18.22 3.12
C ALA A 397 -20.36 -17.41 3.95
N ILE A 398 -21.59 -17.24 3.47
CA ILE A 398 -22.61 -16.41 4.12
C ILE A 398 -23.80 -17.20 4.67
N THR A 399 -23.75 -18.54 4.63
CA THR A 399 -24.88 -19.42 5.01
C THR A 399 -25.35 -19.15 6.43
N ASN A 400 -24.41 -19.05 7.38
CA ASN A 400 -24.70 -18.66 8.76
C ASN A 400 -24.07 -17.29 9.06
N PRO A 401 -24.87 -16.21 9.19
CA PRO A 401 -24.37 -14.88 9.50
C PRO A 401 -23.55 -14.76 10.78
N ASP A 402 -23.84 -15.56 11.81
CA ASP A 402 -23.12 -15.53 13.09
C ASP A 402 -21.69 -16.11 12.97
N GLU A 403 -21.49 -16.96 11.96
CA GLU A 403 -20.22 -17.59 11.62
C GLU A 403 -19.46 -16.83 10.53
N ALA A 404 -19.80 -15.58 10.22
CA ALA A 404 -19.07 -14.79 9.23
C ALA A 404 -18.65 -13.43 9.80
N TYR A 405 -17.53 -12.89 9.29
CA TYR A 405 -17.22 -11.49 9.56
C TYR A 405 -18.22 -10.58 8.83
N PRO A 406 -18.55 -9.40 9.39
CA PRO A 406 -19.46 -8.46 8.73
C PRO A 406 -19.04 -8.12 7.29
N VAL A 407 -17.73 -7.98 7.04
CA VAL A 407 -17.20 -7.69 5.70
C VAL A 407 -17.40 -8.87 4.72
N THR A 408 -17.22 -10.10 5.19
CA THR A 408 -17.46 -11.32 4.40
C THR A 408 -18.94 -11.43 4.02
N LEU A 409 -19.85 -11.10 4.95
CA LEU A 409 -21.29 -11.04 4.65
C LEU A 409 -21.63 -9.98 3.62
N LEU A 410 -21.05 -8.79 3.75
CA LEU A 410 -21.25 -7.69 2.81
C LEU A 410 -20.82 -8.08 1.39
N ARG A 411 -19.55 -8.51 1.23
CA ARG A 411 -18.99 -8.86 -0.08
C ARG A 411 -19.66 -10.09 -0.69
N GLY A 412 -19.95 -11.11 0.13
CA GLY A 412 -20.62 -12.32 -0.34
C GLY A 412 -22.03 -12.05 -0.86
N LYS A 413 -22.82 -11.23 -0.14
CA LYS A 413 -24.17 -10.81 -0.60
C LYS A 413 -24.10 -10.00 -1.89
N GLU A 414 -23.16 -9.05 -1.96
CA GLU A 414 -22.96 -8.22 -3.14
C GLU A 414 -22.64 -9.08 -4.37
N MET A 415 -21.68 -10.00 -4.26
CA MET A 415 -21.31 -10.88 -5.37
C MET A 415 -22.43 -11.84 -5.78
N LEU A 416 -23.20 -12.38 -4.84
CA LEU A 416 -24.36 -13.23 -5.16
C LEU A 416 -25.47 -12.48 -5.88
N SER A 417 -25.62 -11.17 -5.63
CA SER A 417 -26.60 -10.34 -6.36
C SER A 417 -26.21 -10.10 -7.83
N ARG A 418 -24.90 -10.20 -8.14
CA ARG A 418 -24.32 -9.96 -9.47
C ARG A 418 -24.12 -11.24 -10.29
N LEU A 419 -24.02 -12.39 -9.62
CA LEU A 419 -23.91 -13.68 -10.25
C LEU A 419 -25.25 -14.08 -10.90
N PRO A 420 -25.24 -14.70 -12.10
CA PRO A 420 -26.46 -15.17 -12.74
C PRO A 420 -27.21 -16.18 -11.84
N ARG A 421 -28.54 -16.09 -11.88
CA ARG A 421 -29.43 -16.93 -11.09
C ARG A 421 -29.34 -18.40 -11.47
#